data_AF-A0A956MA40-F1
#
_entry.id   AF-A0A956MA40-F1
#
_cell.length_a   1.000
_cell.length_b   1.000
_cell.length_c   1.000
_cell.angle_alpha   90.00
_cell.angle_beta   90.00
_cell.angle_gamma   90.00
#
_symmetry.space_group_name_H-M   'P 1'
#
loop_
_entity.id
_entity.type
_entity.pdbx_description
1 polymer ?
#
loop_
_entity_poly.entity_id
_entity_poly.type
_entity_poly.pdbx_seq_one_letter_code
_entity_poly.pdbx_strand_id
1 'polypeptide(L)'
;MNKSTCCTSTSFCCYSLLSIATMLLLSSCSHNTAYIKPGIPAEAQPEPALETITRRLILVGDAGEPFKDPNASVLAQLSQRANKLSDRTTILFLGDNIYPAGLPAEDAPNRAQMEAKILPQIEAVLQSGASGIFVPGNHDWNYSRVGGQEAVQRQQQFVEARLGKSSFFPQNGCPGPVKLDLGAIRLLIIDTEWWLHKHDKGMSSCFANDPPESEQATKERIIRELEEQIKSAGDRQVIIAGHHPLATHGPHGGFFDWKDHIFPLTVAKNWLWIPLPVVGSLYPFLRWNVLRHPQDMSGAANKEMVQNIKSAISASNKPVLYVAGHDHGLQVLRGKDPLAYVLVSGAGAEKKITKVGHGDDTYF
;
A
#
# COMPACT_ATOMS: atom_id res chain seq x y z
N MET A 1 41.79 -51.64 -34.33
CA MET A 1 41.09 -50.44 -34.83
C MET A 1 39.86 -50.25 -33.95
N ASN A 2 39.89 -49.27 -33.04
CA ASN A 2 39.01 -48.09 -33.00
C ASN A 2 37.51 -48.41 -33.16
N LYS A 3 36.56 -47.96 -32.34
CA LYS A 3 36.55 -46.97 -31.24
C LYS A 3 35.14 -46.97 -30.63
N SER A 4 35.05 -46.59 -29.34
CA SER A 4 33.95 -45.81 -28.75
C SER A 4 32.61 -46.47 -28.41
N THR A 5 32.49 -46.96 -27.17
CA THR A 5 31.23 -47.05 -26.43
C THR A 5 30.83 -45.66 -25.93
N CYS A 6 29.66 -45.18 -26.36
CA CYS A 6 29.08 -43.90 -25.98
C CYS A 6 28.46 -43.98 -24.58
N CYS A 7 28.86 -43.06 -23.70
CA CYS A 7 28.28 -42.88 -22.37
C CYS A 7 26.78 -42.52 -22.48
N THR A 8 25.95 -43.25 -21.73
CA THR A 8 24.53 -42.99 -21.52
C THR A 8 24.31 -41.75 -20.64
N SER A 9 24.29 -40.57 -21.27
CA SER A 9 24.07 -39.27 -20.64
C SER A 9 22.59 -38.92 -20.36
N THR A 10 21.64 -39.85 -20.53
CA THR A 10 20.20 -39.54 -20.40
C THR A 10 19.69 -39.60 -18.97
N SER A 11 20.34 -40.33 -18.06
CA SER A 11 19.87 -40.42 -16.67
C SER A 11 20.20 -39.16 -15.85
N PHE A 12 21.33 -38.50 -16.08
CA PHE A 12 21.72 -37.30 -15.31
C PHE A 12 20.84 -36.07 -15.62
N CYS A 13 20.32 -35.96 -16.84
CA CYS A 13 19.44 -34.87 -17.23
C CYS A 13 18.02 -35.01 -16.65
N CYS A 14 17.53 -36.25 -16.54
CA CYS A 14 16.22 -36.55 -15.95
C CYS A 14 16.18 -36.26 -14.44
N TYR A 15 17.21 -36.64 -13.68
CA TYR A 15 17.29 -36.31 -12.26
C TYR A 15 17.44 -34.80 -12.02
N SER A 16 18.13 -34.07 -12.91
CA SER A 16 18.30 -32.61 -12.80
C SER A 16 17.00 -31.85 -13.10
N LEU A 17 16.21 -32.29 -14.10
CA LEU A 17 14.91 -31.72 -14.43
C LEU A 17 13.84 -32.05 -13.38
N LEU A 18 13.85 -33.25 -12.79
CA LEU A 18 12.96 -33.60 -11.68
C LEU A 18 13.28 -32.77 -10.43
N SER A 19 14.55 -32.46 -10.19
CA SER A 19 14.97 -31.59 -9.07
C SER A 19 14.50 -30.15 -9.23
N ILE A 20 14.53 -29.61 -10.46
CA ILE A 20 14.04 -28.26 -10.78
C ILE A 20 12.50 -28.21 -10.72
N ALA A 21 11.82 -29.27 -11.19
CA ALA A 21 10.36 -29.39 -11.08
C ALA A 21 9.90 -29.54 -9.62
N THR A 22 10.68 -30.20 -8.77
CA THR A 22 10.38 -30.31 -7.33
C THR A 22 10.65 -29.00 -6.58
N MET A 23 11.65 -28.21 -7.00
CA MET A 23 11.86 -26.84 -6.49
C MET A 23 10.75 -25.86 -6.90
N LEU A 24 10.10 -26.07 -8.06
CA LEU A 24 8.94 -25.28 -8.50
C LEU A 24 7.63 -25.65 -7.78
N LEU A 25 7.60 -26.78 -7.05
CA LEU A 25 6.46 -27.24 -6.26
C LEU A 25 6.51 -26.81 -4.78
N LEU A 26 7.52 -26.03 -4.37
CA LEU A 26 7.44 -25.19 -3.16
C LEU A 26 6.59 -23.93 -3.44
N SER A 27 5.55 -24.10 -4.24
CA SER A 27 4.57 -23.09 -4.61
C SER A 27 3.84 -22.66 -3.35
N SER A 28 4.08 -21.42 -2.95
CA SER A 28 3.37 -20.66 -1.93
C SER A 28 1.89 -21.08 -1.87
N CYS A 29 1.45 -21.60 -0.72
CA CYS A 29 0.05 -21.98 -0.55
C CYS A 29 -0.80 -20.71 -0.68
N SER A 30 -1.55 -20.61 -1.77
CA SER A 30 -2.63 -19.64 -1.91
C SER A 30 -3.82 -20.16 -1.10
N HIS A 31 -4.33 -19.34 -0.19
CA HIS A 31 -5.48 -19.70 0.63
C HIS A 31 -6.79 -19.25 -0.03
N ASN A 32 -7.82 -20.09 0.04
CA ASN A 32 -9.19 -19.74 -0.37
C ASN A 32 -10.00 -19.09 0.79
N THR A 33 -9.43 -19.09 1.99
CA THR A 33 -9.94 -18.46 3.21
C THR A 33 -8.85 -17.54 3.76
N ALA A 34 -9.20 -16.59 4.64
CA ALA A 34 -8.19 -15.78 5.30
C ALA A 34 -7.18 -16.68 6.03
N TYR A 35 -5.89 -16.37 5.87
CA TYR A 35 -4.85 -17.01 6.67
C TYR A 35 -4.91 -16.44 8.09
N ILE A 36 -4.76 -17.29 9.09
CA ILE A 36 -4.61 -16.88 10.49
C ILE A 36 -3.45 -17.68 11.04
N LYS A 37 -2.45 -17.01 11.60
CA LYS A 37 -1.26 -17.69 12.14
C LYS A 37 -1.67 -18.74 13.19
N PRO A 38 -1.15 -19.98 13.09
CA PRO A 38 -1.43 -21.01 14.09
C PRO A 38 -1.15 -20.52 15.51
N GLY A 39 -2.11 -20.76 16.42
CA GLY A 39 -2.05 -20.29 17.81
C GLY A 39 -2.79 -18.98 18.07
N ILE A 40 -3.22 -18.25 17.02
CA ILE A 40 -4.18 -17.16 17.16
C ILE A 40 -5.60 -17.77 17.09
N PRO A 41 -6.50 -17.43 18.04
CA PRO A 41 -7.90 -17.87 17.96
C PRO A 41 -8.53 -17.45 16.63
N ALA A 42 -9.17 -18.40 15.95
CA ALA A 42 -9.89 -18.12 14.69
C ALA A 42 -11.16 -17.28 14.92
N GLU A 43 -11.72 -17.33 16.14
CA GLU A 43 -12.85 -16.50 16.53
C GLU A 43 -12.37 -15.11 16.97
N ALA A 44 -13.06 -14.09 16.45
CA ALA A 44 -12.81 -12.71 16.84
C ALA A 44 -13.05 -12.54 18.34
N GLN A 45 -12.09 -11.93 19.02
CA GLN A 45 -12.29 -11.50 20.41
C GLN A 45 -13.42 -10.45 20.46
N PRO A 46 -14.21 -10.40 21.54
CA PRO A 46 -15.20 -9.35 21.71
C PRO A 46 -14.57 -7.98 21.56
N GLU A 47 -15.24 -7.08 20.85
CA GLU A 47 -14.75 -5.70 20.76
C GLU A 47 -14.71 -5.06 22.15
N PRO A 48 -13.69 -4.24 22.45
CA PRO A 48 -13.68 -3.48 23.69
C PRO A 48 -14.91 -2.58 23.75
N ALA A 49 -15.48 -2.45 24.94
CA ALA A 49 -16.65 -1.62 25.16
C ALA A 49 -16.33 -0.14 24.81
N LEU A 50 -17.26 0.54 24.14
CA LEU A 50 -16.99 1.82 23.45
C LEU A 50 -16.48 2.91 24.40
N GLU A 51 -16.95 2.92 25.64
CA GLU A 51 -16.55 3.84 26.70
C GLU A 51 -15.06 3.71 27.08
N THR A 52 -14.48 2.52 26.91
CA THR A 52 -13.06 2.27 27.21
C THR A 52 -12.11 2.75 26.11
N ILE A 53 -12.64 3.03 24.92
CA ILE A 53 -11.84 3.42 23.75
C ILE A 53 -11.53 4.91 23.83
N THR A 54 -10.27 5.26 24.13
CA THR A 54 -9.85 6.67 24.18
C THR A 54 -9.73 7.29 22.78
N ARG A 55 -9.26 6.51 21.79
CA ARG A 55 -9.15 6.89 20.38
C ARG A 55 -9.29 5.68 19.46
N ARG A 56 -9.84 5.90 18.25
CA ARG A 56 -10.00 4.89 17.20
C ARG A 56 -9.47 5.42 15.87
N LEU A 57 -8.66 4.61 15.20
CA LEU A 57 -8.32 4.79 13.79
C LEU A 57 -8.99 3.67 12.98
N ILE A 58 -9.57 4.00 11.84
CA ILE A 58 -10.06 3.01 10.87
C ILE A 58 -9.30 3.22 9.56
N LEU A 59 -8.68 2.14 9.06
CA LEU A 59 -7.71 2.17 7.96
C LEU A 59 -8.35 1.62 6.68
N VAL A 60 -8.41 2.41 5.62
CA VAL A 60 -9.01 1.99 4.34
C VAL A 60 -8.17 2.52 3.16
N GLY A 61 -7.54 1.65 2.38
CA GLY A 61 -6.82 2.00 1.16
C GLY A 61 -7.57 1.56 -0.09
N ASP A 62 -7.18 2.10 -1.24
CA ASP A 62 -7.55 1.57 -2.56
C ASP A 62 -9.07 1.58 -2.82
N ALA A 63 -9.75 2.62 -2.30
CA ALA A 63 -11.19 2.80 -2.40
C ALA A 63 -11.64 3.58 -3.64
N GLY A 64 -10.72 3.94 -4.54
CA GLY A 64 -10.99 4.78 -5.72
C GLY A 64 -11.75 4.12 -6.87
N GLU A 65 -12.32 2.93 -6.66
CA GLU A 65 -13.23 2.26 -7.59
C GLU A 65 -14.50 1.84 -6.81
N PRO A 66 -15.52 2.71 -6.75
CA PRO A 66 -16.71 2.47 -5.93
C PRO A 66 -17.43 1.18 -6.28
N PHE A 67 -18.04 0.57 -5.27
CA PHE A 67 -18.93 -0.58 -5.42
C PHE A 67 -20.13 -0.22 -6.31
N LYS A 68 -20.61 -1.20 -7.08
CA LYS A 68 -21.82 -1.00 -7.90
C LYS A 68 -23.07 -0.76 -7.06
N ASP A 69 -23.16 -1.46 -5.93
CA ASP A 69 -24.19 -1.24 -4.92
C ASP A 69 -23.60 -0.44 -3.75
N PRO A 70 -24.00 0.82 -3.55
CA PRO A 70 -23.55 1.63 -2.43
C PRO A 70 -23.84 1.02 -1.05
N ASN A 71 -24.92 0.24 -0.91
CA ASN A 71 -25.32 -0.37 0.36
C ASN A 71 -24.49 -1.61 0.71
N ALA A 72 -23.95 -2.29 -0.30
CA ALA A 72 -23.04 -3.42 -0.13
C ALA A 72 -21.58 -2.97 0.05
N SER A 73 -21.30 -1.66 0.00
CA SER A 73 -19.95 -1.14 0.02
C SER A 73 -19.31 -1.21 1.41
N VAL A 74 -17.99 -1.45 1.43
CA VAL A 74 -17.15 -1.31 2.64
C VAL A 74 -17.31 0.09 3.25
N LEU A 75 -17.57 1.11 2.42
CA LEU A 75 -17.76 2.50 2.85
C LEU A 75 -19.04 2.73 3.68
N ALA A 76 -20.13 2.02 3.37
CA ALA A 76 -21.36 2.07 4.16
C ALA A 76 -21.13 1.48 5.58
N GLN A 77 -20.45 0.33 5.65
CA GLN A 77 -20.10 -0.30 6.93
C GLN A 77 -19.08 0.53 7.72
N LEU A 78 -18.11 1.13 7.04
CA LEU A 78 -17.15 2.08 7.60
C LEU A 78 -17.87 3.25 8.27
N SER A 79 -18.81 3.88 7.56
CA SER A 79 -19.59 5.01 8.06
C SER A 79 -20.36 4.64 9.33
N GLN A 80 -21.10 3.53 9.30
CA GLN A 80 -21.85 3.03 10.47
C GLN A 80 -20.92 2.71 11.65
N ARG A 81 -19.76 2.09 11.40
CA ARG A 81 -18.79 1.75 12.45
C ARG A 81 -18.17 2.99 13.07
N ALA A 82 -17.82 3.98 12.26
CA ALA A 82 -17.25 5.25 12.71
C ALA A 82 -18.28 6.08 13.49
N ASN A 83 -19.54 6.09 13.07
CA ASN A 83 -20.61 6.84 13.73
C ASN A 83 -20.83 6.47 15.21
N LYS A 84 -20.63 5.20 15.56
CA LYS A 84 -20.75 4.72 16.95
C LYS A 84 -19.80 5.41 17.94
N LEU A 85 -18.73 6.05 17.46
CA LEU A 85 -17.71 6.71 18.28
C LEU A 85 -17.08 7.89 17.53
N SER A 86 -17.90 8.69 16.87
CA SER A 86 -17.46 9.68 15.88
C SER A 86 -16.50 10.73 16.45
N ASP A 87 -16.75 11.21 17.67
CA ASP A 87 -15.95 12.20 18.40
C ASP A 87 -14.50 11.75 18.70
N ARG A 88 -14.27 10.44 18.73
CA ARG A 88 -12.95 9.82 19.01
C ARG A 88 -12.43 8.98 17.85
N THR A 89 -13.12 8.99 16.70
CA THR A 89 -12.74 8.21 15.51
C THR A 89 -12.12 9.09 14.44
N THR A 90 -11.04 8.61 13.84
CA THR A 90 -10.49 9.13 12.60
C THR A 90 -10.45 8.04 11.55
N ILE A 91 -11.03 8.30 10.39
CA ILE A 91 -10.97 7.46 9.20
C ILE A 91 -9.74 7.90 8.41
N LEU A 92 -8.83 6.97 8.13
CA LEU A 92 -7.61 7.22 7.38
C LEU A 92 -7.67 6.49 6.04
N PHE A 93 -7.79 7.26 4.96
CA PHE A 93 -7.72 6.76 3.60
C PHE A 93 -6.26 6.66 3.15
N LEU A 94 -5.80 5.45 2.83
CA LEU A 94 -4.37 5.11 2.64
C LEU A 94 -3.91 5.17 1.17
N GLY A 95 -4.45 6.09 0.39
CA GLY A 95 -4.07 6.27 -1.02
C GLY A 95 -4.90 5.49 -2.02
N ASP A 96 -4.66 5.81 -3.28
CA ASP A 96 -5.42 5.35 -4.45
C ASP A 96 -6.91 5.65 -4.31
N ASN A 97 -7.18 6.91 -3.98
CA ASN A 97 -8.53 7.38 -3.74
C ASN A 97 -9.29 7.59 -5.07
N ILE A 98 -8.60 7.68 -6.21
CA ILE A 98 -9.20 7.83 -7.55
C ILE A 98 -8.44 7.01 -8.61
N TYR A 99 -9.04 5.91 -9.09
CA TYR A 99 -8.53 5.17 -10.24
C TYR A 99 -9.03 5.73 -11.59
N PRO A 100 -8.30 5.57 -12.71
CA PRO A 100 -6.95 5.01 -12.80
C PRO A 100 -5.85 6.06 -12.73
N ALA A 101 -6.15 7.36 -12.65
CA ALA A 101 -5.13 8.41 -12.81
C ALA A 101 -5.49 9.70 -12.08
N GLY A 102 -6.00 9.60 -10.85
CA GLY A 102 -6.19 10.76 -9.99
C GLY A 102 -7.22 11.74 -10.54
N LEU A 103 -7.21 12.96 -10.01
CA LEU A 103 -8.18 13.97 -10.40
C LEU A 103 -7.63 14.84 -11.56
N PRO A 104 -8.28 14.84 -12.75
CA PRO A 104 -7.82 15.62 -13.90
C PRO A 104 -8.11 17.11 -13.73
N ALA A 105 -7.67 17.95 -14.66
CA ALA A 105 -7.99 19.37 -14.71
C ALA A 105 -9.51 19.62 -14.75
N GLU A 106 -9.95 20.81 -14.32
CA GLU A 106 -11.38 21.14 -14.18
C GLU A 106 -12.14 21.08 -15.51
N ASP A 107 -11.48 21.43 -16.62
CA ASP A 107 -12.03 21.43 -17.97
C ASP A 107 -11.91 20.07 -18.69
N ALA A 108 -11.31 19.06 -18.04
CA ALA A 108 -11.12 17.75 -18.65
C ALA A 108 -12.47 17.04 -18.86
N PRO A 109 -12.71 16.41 -20.04
CA PRO A 109 -14.00 15.77 -20.34
C PRO A 109 -14.44 14.68 -19.35
N ASN A 110 -13.49 14.03 -18.68
CA ASN A 110 -13.75 12.98 -17.69
C ASN A 110 -13.75 13.50 -16.23
N ARG A 111 -13.64 14.81 -15.98
CA ARG A 111 -13.56 15.37 -14.62
C ARG A 111 -14.68 14.90 -13.70
N ALA A 112 -15.94 15.05 -14.13
CA ALA A 112 -17.10 14.63 -13.34
C ALA A 112 -17.10 13.12 -13.03
N GLN A 113 -16.65 12.29 -13.98
CA GLN A 113 -16.52 10.84 -13.77
C GLN A 113 -15.48 10.52 -12.69
N MET A 114 -14.37 11.26 -12.64
CA MET A 114 -13.30 11.04 -11.66
C MET A 114 -13.68 11.57 -10.27
N GLU A 115 -14.40 12.69 -10.19
CA GLU A 115 -14.98 13.18 -8.93
C GLU A 115 -15.96 12.16 -8.32
N ALA A 116 -16.80 11.53 -9.16
CA ALA A 116 -17.74 10.50 -8.72
C ALA A 116 -17.08 9.28 -8.06
N LYS A 117 -15.76 9.08 -8.23
CA LYS A 117 -15.02 7.99 -7.61
C LYS A 117 -14.59 8.25 -6.17
N ILE A 118 -14.31 9.51 -5.82
CA ILE A 118 -13.91 9.89 -4.45
C ILE A 118 -15.10 10.36 -3.60
N LEU A 119 -16.19 10.82 -4.23
CA LEU A 119 -17.38 11.27 -3.51
C LEU A 119 -17.94 10.26 -2.50
N PRO A 120 -18.03 8.94 -2.78
CA PRO A 120 -18.50 7.97 -1.78
C PRO A 120 -17.61 7.89 -0.53
N GLN A 121 -16.30 8.11 -0.68
CA GLN A 121 -15.35 8.12 0.45
C GLN A 121 -15.58 9.36 1.32
N ILE A 122 -15.75 10.53 0.69
CA ILE A 122 -16.07 11.79 1.36
C ILE A 122 -17.42 11.69 2.09
N GLU A 123 -18.43 11.11 1.43
CA GLU A 123 -19.75 10.93 2.01
C GLU A 123 -19.72 9.99 3.22
N ALA A 124 -18.93 8.92 3.18
CA ALA A 124 -18.76 8.04 4.33
C ALA A 124 -18.19 8.77 5.57
N VAL A 125 -17.28 9.73 5.35
CA VAL A 125 -16.78 10.61 6.43
C VAL A 125 -17.90 11.51 6.95
N LEU A 126 -18.58 12.25 6.06
CA LEU A 126 -19.64 13.18 6.43
C LEU A 126 -20.78 12.50 7.21
N GLN A 127 -21.27 11.36 6.71
CA GLN A 127 -22.35 10.60 7.34
C GLN A 127 -21.95 10.02 8.70
N SER A 128 -20.68 9.65 8.87
CA SER A 128 -20.22 9.13 10.15
C SER A 128 -20.13 10.20 11.23
N GLY A 129 -19.91 11.47 10.85
CA GLY A 129 -19.55 12.55 11.76
C GLY A 129 -18.14 12.46 12.34
N ALA A 130 -17.34 11.47 11.94
CA ALA A 130 -15.96 11.30 12.35
C ALA A 130 -15.02 12.21 11.53
N SER A 131 -13.78 12.38 12.00
CA SER A 131 -12.74 13.04 11.18
C SER A 131 -12.25 12.11 10.07
N GLY A 132 -12.02 12.64 8.87
CA GLY A 132 -11.44 11.90 7.74
C GLY A 132 -10.12 12.52 7.30
N ILE A 133 -9.12 11.68 7.03
CA ILE A 133 -7.82 12.07 6.50
C ILE A 133 -7.52 11.24 5.26
N PHE A 134 -7.16 11.90 4.16
CA PHE A 134 -6.78 11.27 2.89
C PHE A 134 -5.28 11.40 2.66
N VAL A 135 -4.64 10.29 2.34
CA VAL A 135 -3.25 10.20 1.88
C VAL A 135 -3.26 9.91 0.38
N PRO A 136 -2.40 10.51 -0.46
CA PRO A 136 -2.31 10.17 -1.88
C PRO A 136 -1.57 8.84 -2.10
N GLY A 137 -2.00 8.09 -3.13
CA GLY A 137 -1.30 6.92 -3.68
C GLY A 137 -0.75 7.15 -5.08
N ASN A 138 -0.20 6.11 -5.69
CA ASN A 138 0.44 6.23 -7.01
C ASN A 138 -0.55 6.60 -8.12
N HIS A 139 -1.81 6.14 -8.02
CA HIS A 139 -2.85 6.53 -8.98
C HIS A 139 -3.27 8.00 -8.82
N ASP A 140 -3.31 8.51 -7.60
CA ASP A 140 -3.63 9.91 -7.30
C ASP A 140 -2.60 10.87 -7.91
N TRP A 141 -1.32 10.46 -7.95
CA TRP A 141 -0.21 11.13 -8.66
C TRP A 141 -0.26 10.95 -10.19
N ASN A 142 -1.45 11.02 -10.80
CA ASN A 142 -1.65 10.79 -12.23
C ASN A 142 -1.03 9.46 -12.71
N TYR A 143 -1.12 8.41 -11.88
CA TYR A 143 -0.47 7.11 -12.13
C TYR A 143 1.05 7.23 -12.36
N SER A 144 1.72 7.97 -11.50
CA SER A 144 3.16 8.26 -11.55
C SER A 144 3.64 8.96 -12.83
N ARG A 145 2.75 9.65 -13.56
CA ARG A 145 3.09 10.35 -14.82
C ARG A 145 3.34 11.84 -14.58
N VAL A 146 3.85 12.52 -15.62
CA VAL A 146 3.96 13.99 -15.66
C VAL A 146 2.63 14.63 -15.26
N GLY A 147 2.67 15.71 -14.48
CA GLY A 147 1.47 16.36 -13.96
C GLY A 147 0.92 15.72 -12.67
N GLY A 148 1.70 14.85 -12.01
CA GLY A 148 1.28 14.09 -10.84
C GLY A 148 1.06 14.97 -9.61
N GLN A 149 1.96 15.93 -9.35
CA GLN A 149 1.81 16.86 -8.23
C GLN A 149 0.54 17.71 -8.37
N GLU A 150 0.28 18.20 -9.58
CA GLU A 150 -0.91 19.01 -9.86
C GLU A 150 -2.19 18.18 -9.72
N ALA A 151 -2.14 16.87 -10.02
CA ALA A 151 -3.26 15.97 -9.75
C ALA A 151 -3.54 15.81 -8.25
N VAL A 152 -2.49 15.64 -7.44
CA VAL A 152 -2.60 15.59 -5.98
C VAL A 152 -3.13 16.91 -5.42
N GLN A 153 -2.64 18.05 -5.92
CA GLN A 153 -3.12 19.37 -5.50
C GLN A 153 -4.60 19.59 -5.82
N ARG A 154 -5.06 19.20 -7.01
CA ARG A 154 -6.49 19.25 -7.38
C ARG A 154 -7.33 18.36 -6.47
N GLN A 155 -6.84 17.17 -6.15
CA GLN A 155 -7.51 16.24 -5.26
C GLN A 155 -7.58 16.76 -3.82
N GLN A 156 -6.47 17.30 -3.30
CA GLN A 156 -6.44 17.99 -2.00
C GLN A 156 -7.51 19.07 -1.94
N GLN A 157 -7.52 19.99 -2.91
CA GLN A 157 -8.51 21.08 -2.95
C GLN A 157 -9.94 20.54 -2.99
N PHE A 158 -10.19 19.48 -3.75
CA PHE A 158 -11.51 18.86 -3.85
C PHE A 158 -12.00 18.26 -2.53
N VAL A 159 -11.10 17.58 -1.79
CA VAL A 159 -11.36 16.96 -0.49
C VAL A 159 -11.52 18.04 0.60
N GLU A 160 -10.57 18.98 0.70
CA GLU A 160 -10.58 20.03 1.71
C GLU A 160 -11.77 20.99 1.56
N ALA A 161 -12.25 21.24 0.34
CA ALA A 161 -13.46 22.04 0.11
C ALA A 161 -14.73 21.41 0.72
N ARG A 162 -14.72 20.10 1.00
CA ARG A 162 -15.87 19.35 1.54
C ARG A 162 -15.70 18.93 3.00
N LEU A 163 -14.47 18.59 3.40
CA LEU A 163 -14.16 18.07 4.73
C LEU A 163 -13.33 19.03 5.61
N GLY A 164 -12.88 20.16 5.04
CA GLY A 164 -12.05 21.17 5.73
C GLY A 164 -10.55 20.96 5.52
N LYS A 165 -9.76 21.99 5.86
CA LYS A 165 -8.31 22.12 5.54
C LYS A 165 -7.38 21.06 6.14
N SER A 166 -7.86 20.18 7.03
CA SER A 166 -7.04 19.16 7.70
C SER A 166 -7.47 17.74 7.34
N SER A 167 -8.06 17.59 6.16
CA SER A 167 -8.59 16.31 5.67
C SER A 167 -7.73 15.65 4.59
N PHE A 168 -6.64 16.28 4.17
CA PHE A 168 -5.73 15.71 3.17
C PHE A 168 -4.28 15.97 3.55
N PHE A 169 -3.49 14.91 3.68
CA PHE A 169 -2.08 15.00 4.06
C PHE A 169 -1.21 13.97 3.32
N PRO A 170 0.04 14.33 2.97
CA PRO A 170 0.61 15.67 3.10
C PRO A 170 0.02 16.68 2.09
N GLN A 171 0.15 17.97 2.38
CA GLN A 171 -0.36 19.03 1.51
C GLN A 171 0.59 19.30 0.34
N ASN A 172 0.06 19.84 -0.75
CA ASN A 172 0.74 20.31 -1.96
C ASN A 172 1.58 19.27 -2.72
N GLY A 173 1.37 17.97 -2.45
CA GLY A 173 2.22 16.90 -2.97
C GLY A 173 3.59 16.83 -2.29
N CYS A 174 3.67 17.31 -1.04
CA CYS A 174 4.91 17.29 -0.27
C CYS A 174 5.19 15.91 0.37
N PRO A 175 6.45 15.59 0.66
CA PRO A 175 6.81 14.26 1.17
C PRO A 175 6.33 13.93 2.59
N GLY A 176 6.07 14.95 3.42
CA GLY A 176 5.95 14.78 4.88
C GLY A 176 7.34 14.67 5.57
N PRO A 177 7.40 14.20 6.83
CA PRO A 177 6.28 13.67 7.61
C PRO A 177 5.37 14.76 8.17
N VAL A 178 4.06 14.63 7.97
CA VAL A 178 3.08 15.44 8.71
C VAL A 178 2.81 14.79 10.07
N LYS A 179 2.91 15.58 11.14
CA LYS A 179 2.67 15.11 12.51
C LYS A 179 1.28 15.52 13.01
N LEU A 180 0.52 14.53 13.46
CA LEU A 180 -0.76 14.72 14.14
C LEU A 180 -0.78 13.99 15.48
N ASP A 181 -1.08 14.71 16.57
CA ASP A 181 -1.26 14.12 17.90
C ASP A 181 -2.75 13.91 18.17
N LEU A 182 -3.17 12.65 18.10
CA LEU A 182 -4.55 12.22 18.30
C LEU A 182 -4.65 11.56 19.68
N GLY A 183 -4.59 12.35 20.76
CA GLY A 183 -4.63 11.83 22.13
C GLY A 183 -3.44 10.92 22.44
N ALA A 184 -3.71 9.62 22.65
CA ALA A 184 -2.70 8.60 22.93
C ALA A 184 -1.92 8.13 21.68
N ILE A 185 -2.24 8.66 20.50
CA ILE A 185 -1.61 8.28 19.23
C ILE A 185 -0.81 9.46 18.68
N ARG A 186 0.42 9.20 18.23
CA ARG A 186 1.15 10.07 17.31
C ARG A 186 1.05 9.46 15.92
N LEU A 187 0.33 10.11 15.03
CA LEU A 187 0.20 9.74 13.61
C LEU A 187 1.19 10.57 12.79
N LEU A 188 2.07 9.89 12.06
CA LEU A 188 3.03 10.48 11.13
C LEU A 188 2.65 10.06 9.71
N ILE A 189 2.33 11.03 8.85
CA ILE A 189 1.86 10.76 7.49
C ILE A 189 2.95 11.13 6.50
N ILE A 190 3.27 10.20 5.60
CA ILE A 190 4.28 10.38 4.54
C ILE A 190 3.64 10.14 3.17
N ASP A 191 4.02 10.96 2.19
CA ASP A 191 3.69 10.69 0.79
C ASP A 191 4.74 9.74 0.23
N THR A 192 4.40 8.45 0.18
CA THR A 192 5.31 7.42 -0.32
C THR A 192 5.48 7.47 -1.83
N GLU A 193 4.50 7.98 -2.59
CA GLU A 193 4.67 8.10 -4.04
C GLU A 193 5.64 9.22 -4.39
N TRP A 194 5.74 10.27 -3.58
CA TRP A 194 6.78 11.29 -3.73
C TRP A 194 8.19 10.68 -3.86
N TRP A 195 8.50 9.59 -3.12
CA TRP A 195 9.81 8.92 -3.19
C TRP A 195 10.03 8.14 -4.49
N LEU A 196 8.95 7.65 -5.10
CA LEU A 196 8.96 6.78 -6.28
C LEU A 196 8.74 7.57 -7.58
N HIS A 197 8.13 8.76 -7.48
CA HIS A 197 7.85 9.62 -8.61
C HIS A 197 9.15 10.09 -9.26
N LYS A 198 9.20 10.08 -10.60
CA LYS A 198 10.41 10.46 -11.36
C LYS A 198 10.32 11.81 -12.06
N HIS A 199 9.12 12.38 -12.09
CA HIS A 199 8.88 13.68 -12.73
C HIS A 199 8.94 14.78 -11.68
N ASP A 200 8.71 16.01 -12.13
CA ASP A 200 8.70 17.16 -11.23
C ASP A 200 7.72 16.97 -10.07
N LYS A 201 8.18 17.33 -8.88
CA LYS A 201 7.46 17.21 -7.61
C LYS A 201 7.25 18.59 -6.96
N GLY A 202 7.59 19.67 -7.67
CA GLY A 202 7.41 21.07 -7.28
C GLY A 202 7.90 21.37 -5.88
N MET A 203 9.16 21.01 -5.59
CA MET A 203 9.72 21.06 -4.24
C MET A 203 9.71 22.44 -3.59
N SER A 204 9.70 23.50 -4.39
CA SER A 204 9.66 24.88 -3.92
C SER A 204 8.41 25.17 -3.08
N SER A 205 7.27 24.51 -3.32
CA SER A 205 6.06 24.71 -2.51
C SER A 205 6.12 24.01 -1.14
N CYS A 206 7.01 23.04 -0.97
CA CYS A 206 7.11 22.25 0.26
C CYS A 206 8.04 22.88 1.30
N PHE A 207 9.03 23.63 0.82
CA PHE A 207 10.12 24.19 1.62
C PHE A 207 10.34 25.65 1.21
N ALA A 208 9.26 26.42 1.11
CA ALA A 208 9.26 27.76 0.50
C ALA A 208 10.17 28.78 1.20
N ASN A 209 10.53 28.54 2.46
CA ASN A 209 11.42 29.40 3.25
C ASN A 209 12.87 28.88 3.29
N ASP A 210 13.14 27.71 2.70
CA ASP A 210 14.46 27.09 2.68
C ASP A 210 15.16 27.38 1.35
N PRO A 211 16.50 27.40 1.33
CA PRO A 211 17.23 27.43 0.07
C PRO A 211 16.86 26.20 -0.77
N PRO A 212 16.90 26.29 -2.11
CA PRO A 212 16.67 25.13 -2.98
C PRO A 212 17.60 23.99 -2.60
N GLU A 213 17.01 22.85 -2.24
CA GLU A 213 17.74 21.64 -1.89
C GLU A 213 17.69 20.62 -3.03
N SER A 214 18.70 19.76 -3.11
CA SER A 214 18.63 18.57 -3.95
C SER A 214 17.61 17.59 -3.37
N GLU A 215 17.05 16.73 -4.23
CA GLU A 215 16.12 15.68 -3.78
C GLU A 215 16.77 14.78 -2.71
N GLN A 216 18.06 14.47 -2.85
CA GLN A 216 18.80 13.69 -1.87
C GLN A 216 18.88 14.39 -0.49
N ALA A 217 19.18 15.68 -0.47
CA ALA A 217 19.22 16.45 0.78
C ALA A 217 17.83 16.50 1.44
N THR A 218 16.78 16.64 0.64
CA THR A 218 15.40 16.57 1.11
C THR A 218 15.06 15.19 1.70
N LYS A 219 15.44 14.08 1.03
CA LYS A 219 15.28 12.72 1.57
C LYS A 219 15.95 12.57 2.94
N GLU A 220 17.17 13.05 3.09
CA GLU A 220 17.89 13.02 4.36
C GLU A 220 17.23 13.87 5.45
N ARG A 221 16.67 15.04 5.08
CA ARG A 221 15.88 15.86 6.00
C ARG A 221 14.63 15.12 6.46
N ILE A 222 13.87 14.52 5.55
CA ILE A 222 12.66 13.74 5.88
C ILE A 222 12.99 12.60 6.86
N ILE A 223 14.11 11.90 6.65
CA ILE A 223 14.57 10.81 7.54
C ILE A 223 14.87 11.35 8.94
N ARG A 224 15.59 12.47 9.05
CA ARG A 224 15.92 13.12 10.33
C ARG A 224 14.66 13.60 11.05
N GLU A 225 13.76 14.26 10.34
CA GLU A 225 12.48 14.74 10.89
C GLU A 225 11.62 13.56 11.38
N LEU A 226 11.54 12.49 10.59
CA LEU A 226 10.80 11.29 10.96
C LEU A 226 11.37 10.67 12.24
N GLU A 227 12.69 10.51 12.33
CA GLU A 227 13.38 10.03 13.52
C GLU A 227 13.07 10.90 14.76
N GLU A 228 13.17 12.23 14.62
CA GLU A 228 12.88 13.18 15.69
C GLU A 228 11.41 13.11 16.14
N GLN A 229 10.46 13.01 15.22
CA GLN A 229 9.04 12.93 15.55
C GLN A 229 8.67 11.62 16.24
N ILE A 230 9.35 10.51 15.91
CA ILE A 230 9.19 9.24 16.62
C ILE A 230 9.78 9.34 18.04
N LYS A 231 11.01 9.85 18.18
CA LYS A 231 11.68 9.98 19.49
C LYS A 231 10.93 10.91 20.45
N SER A 232 10.38 12.01 19.93
CA SER A 232 9.65 13.01 20.73
C SER A 232 8.20 12.63 21.04
N ALA A 233 7.77 11.40 20.74
CA ALA A 233 6.38 10.98 20.91
C ALA A 233 5.92 10.80 22.37
N GLY A 234 6.82 10.85 23.36
CA GLY A 234 6.49 10.65 24.78
C GLY A 234 5.92 9.25 25.03
N ASP A 235 4.75 9.15 25.67
CA ASP A 235 4.06 7.86 25.88
C ASP A 235 3.10 7.46 24.76
N ARG A 236 2.95 8.29 23.71
CA ARG A 236 2.02 8.00 22.63
C ARG A 236 2.44 6.78 21.81
N GLN A 237 1.49 5.96 21.39
CA GLN A 237 1.74 4.95 20.36
C GLN A 237 2.04 5.66 19.04
N VAL A 238 3.17 5.33 18.42
CA VAL A 238 3.55 5.90 17.12
C VAL A 238 2.97 5.04 16.00
N ILE A 239 2.30 5.68 15.06
CA ILE A 239 1.78 5.09 13.84
C ILE A 239 2.29 5.91 12.66
N ILE A 240 2.97 5.26 11.72
CA ILE A 240 3.37 5.88 10.46
C ILE A 240 2.42 5.39 9.36
N ALA A 241 1.88 6.32 8.58
CA ALA A 241 0.97 6.03 7.49
C ALA A 241 1.55 6.50 6.15
N GLY A 242 1.48 5.64 5.15
CA GLY A 242 1.82 5.94 3.76
C GLY A 242 1.01 5.04 2.82
N HIS A 243 1.11 5.25 1.51
CA HIS A 243 0.39 4.39 0.56
C HIS A 243 1.13 3.05 0.35
N HIS A 244 2.44 3.09 0.11
CA HIS A 244 3.25 1.90 -0.16
C HIS A 244 3.63 1.16 1.13
N PRO A 245 3.45 -0.17 1.21
CA PRO A 245 3.80 -0.96 2.38
C PRO A 245 5.32 -1.19 2.51
N LEU A 246 5.83 -1.27 3.74
CA LEU A 246 7.25 -1.61 4.00
C LEU A 246 7.55 -3.12 3.89
N ALA A 247 6.51 -3.94 3.84
CA ALA A 247 6.51 -5.38 3.67
C ALA A 247 5.10 -5.80 3.21
N THR A 248 5.04 -6.77 2.30
CA THR A 248 3.77 -7.32 1.80
C THR A 248 4.04 -8.67 1.13
N HIS A 249 3.08 -9.58 1.24
CA HIS A 249 3.02 -10.85 0.52
C HIS A 249 2.00 -10.81 -0.63
N GLY A 250 1.59 -9.62 -1.06
CA GLY A 250 0.75 -9.41 -2.23
C GLY A 250 1.53 -9.32 -3.54
N PRO A 251 0.86 -9.04 -4.67
CA PRO A 251 1.49 -8.96 -5.99
C PRO A 251 2.65 -7.97 -6.08
N HIS A 252 2.57 -6.80 -5.41
CA HIS A 252 3.67 -5.85 -5.37
C HIS A 252 4.85 -6.32 -4.48
N GLY A 253 4.59 -7.27 -3.60
CA GLY A 253 5.59 -8.06 -2.85
C GLY A 253 6.22 -9.22 -3.62
N GLY A 254 5.82 -9.45 -4.87
CA GLY A 254 6.36 -10.53 -5.71
C GLY A 254 5.60 -11.84 -5.61
N PHE A 255 4.39 -11.84 -5.05
CA PHE A 255 3.51 -12.98 -5.10
C PHE A 255 2.89 -13.12 -6.49
N PHE A 256 3.00 -14.34 -7.05
CA PHE A 256 2.35 -14.75 -8.30
C PHE A 256 1.71 -16.11 -8.05
N ASP A 257 0.42 -16.25 -8.35
CA ASP A 257 -0.26 -17.51 -8.10
C ASP A 257 -0.02 -18.51 -9.25
N TRP A 258 -0.45 -19.75 -9.06
CA TRP A 258 -0.29 -20.79 -10.08
C TRP A 258 -0.95 -20.41 -11.42
N LYS A 259 -2.01 -19.58 -11.40
CA LYS A 259 -2.70 -19.11 -12.60
C LYS A 259 -1.83 -18.11 -13.36
N ASP A 260 -1.05 -17.28 -12.69
CA ASP A 260 -0.07 -16.40 -13.35
C ASP A 260 1.01 -17.20 -14.09
N HIS A 261 1.44 -18.34 -13.52
CA HIS A 261 2.48 -19.20 -14.10
C HIS A 261 1.98 -20.07 -15.26
N ILE A 262 0.71 -20.51 -15.22
CA ILE A 262 0.13 -21.41 -16.23
C ILE A 262 -0.68 -20.64 -17.27
N PHE A 263 -1.38 -19.58 -16.88
CA PHE A 263 -2.32 -18.82 -17.71
C PHE A 263 -2.01 -17.30 -17.70
N PRO A 264 -0.79 -16.88 -18.10
CA PRO A 264 -0.33 -15.49 -17.94
C PRO A 264 -1.18 -14.46 -18.69
N LEU A 265 -1.84 -14.86 -19.79
CA LEU A 265 -2.67 -13.96 -20.59
C LEU A 265 -3.95 -13.54 -19.88
N THR A 266 -4.34 -14.25 -18.82
CA THR A 266 -5.49 -13.90 -17.98
C THR A 266 -5.30 -12.58 -17.22
N VAL A 267 -4.04 -12.18 -17.00
CA VAL A 267 -3.69 -10.87 -16.41
C VAL A 267 -4.11 -9.72 -17.33
N ALA A 268 -3.93 -9.89 -18.64
CA ALA A 268 -4.32 -8.87 -19.63
C ALA A 268 -5.81 -8.93 -19.98
N LYS A 269 -6.35 -10.16 -20.12
CA LYS A 269 -7.75 -10.41 -20.45
C LYS A 269 -8.23 -11.64 -19.68
N ASN A 270 -9.13 -11.44 -18.70
CA ASN A 270 -9.63 -12.49 -17.82
C ASN A 270 -10.24 -13.74 -18.50
N TRP A 271 -10.65 -13.65 -19.77
CA TRP A 271 -11.19 -14.76 -20.56
C TRP A 271 -10.13 -15.56 -21.33
N LEU A 272 -8.87 -15.11 -21.37
CA LEU A 272 -7.79 -15.75 -22.13
C LEU A 272 -7.12 -16.91 -21.36
N TRP A 273 -7.87 -18.00 -21.14
CA TRP A 273 -7.40 -19.20 -20.43
C TRP A 273 -6.56 -20.13 -21.33
N ILE A 274 -5.47 -19.60 -21.88
CA ILE A 274 -4.55 -20.35 -22.73
C ILE A 274 -3.35 -20.80 -21.88
N PRO A 275 -3.13 -22.12 -21.71
CA PRO A 275 -2.03 -22.61 -20.90
C PRO A 275 -0.71 -22.38 -21.63
N LEU A 276 0.17 -21.59 -21.02
CA LEU A 276 1.51 -21.28 -21.51
C LEU A 276 2.53 -21.50 -20.38
N PRO A 277 2.69 -22.73 -19.85
CA PRO A 277 3.71 -23.00 -18.83
C PRO A 277 5.11 -22.65 -19.35
N VAL A 278 6.06 -22.38 -18.46
CA VAL A 278 7.41 -21.82 -18.77
C VAL A 278 7.36 -20.36 -19.26
N VAL A 279 6.60 -20.06 -20.31
CA VAL A 279 6.38 -18.66 -20.78
C VAL A 279 5.63 -17.85 -19.73
N GLY A 280 4.67 -18.46 -19.05
CA GLY A 280 3.93 -17.84 -17.95
C GLY A 280 4.83 -17.54 -16.77
N SER A 281 5.82 -18.37 -16.46
CA SER A 281 6.84 -18.09 -15.44
C SER A 281 7.87 -17.02 -15.87
N LEU A 282 8.03 -16.77 -17.18
CA LEU A 282 8.93 -15.73 -17.67
C LEU A 282 8.45 -14.34 -17.26
N TYR A 283 7.14 -14.06 -17.29
CA TYR A 283 6.62 -12.74 -16.91
C TYR A 283 6.86 -12.38 -15.43
N PRO A 284 6.49 -13.22 -14.43
CA PRO A 284 6.87 -13.03 -13.03
C PRO A 284 8.37 -12.84 -12.84
N PHE A 285 9.19 -13.68 -13.48
CA PHE A 285 10.64 -13.58 -13.40
C PHE A 285 11.14 -12.23 -13.94
N LEU A 286 10.65 -11.81 -15.11
CA LEU A 286 11.03 -10.53 -15.72
C LEU A 286 10.55 -9.35 -14.87
N ARG A 287 9.29 -9.31 -14.44
CA ARG A 287 8.74 -8.25 -13.59
C ARG A 287 9.59 -8.05 -12.34
N TRP A 288 9.91 -9.15 -11.66
CA TRP A 288 10.62 -9.12 -10.39
C TRP A 288 12.13 -8.84 -10.53
N ASN A 289 12.81 -9.47 -11.49
CA ASN A 289 14.27 -9.44 -11.56
C ASN A 289 14.81 -8.44 -12.59
N VAL A 290 14.10 -8.23 -13.70
CA VAL A 290 14.58 -7.45 -14.85
C VAL A 290 13.92 -6.08 -14.92
N LEU A 291 12.59 -6.03 -15.00
CA LEU A 291 11.83 -4.79 -15.11
C LEU A 291 11.89 -3.98 -13.82
N ARG A 292 11.82 -4.65 -12.66
CA ARG A 292 11.95 -4.05 -11.31
C ARG A 292 11.13 -2.77 -11.19
N HIS A 293 9.83 -2.90 -11.46
CA HIS A 293 8.92 -1.76 -11.56
C HIS A 293 9.02 -0.89 -10.30
N PRO A 294 9.06 0.46 -10.40
CA PRO A 294 9.26 1.33 -9.24
C PRO A 294 8.22 1.13 -8.13
N GLN A 295 7.00 0.74 -8.50
CA GLN A 295 5.89 0.48 -7.57
C GLN A 295 6.01 -0.89 -6.86
N ASP A 296 6.86 -1.80 -7.34
CA ASP A 296 7.08 -3.11 -6.69
C ASP A 296 8.19 -3.02 -5.65
N MET A 297 8.15 -3.90 -4.65
CA MET A 297 9.20 -4.04 -3.63
C MET A 297 10.58 -4.40 -4.23
N SER A 298 10.63 -4.88 -5.47
CA SER A 298 11.87 -5.16 -6.21
C SER A 298 12.53 -3.90 -6.82
N GLY A 299 11.75 -2.82 -6.98
CA GLY A 299 12.14 -1.55 -7.57
C GLY A 299 13.20 -0.81 -6.74
N ALA A 300 14.11 -0.10 -7.40
CA ALA A 300 15.23 0.56 -6.72
C ALA A 300 14.77 1.71 -5.80
N ALA A 301 13.90 2.60 -6.30
CA ALA A 301 13.38 3.73 -5.52
C ALA A 301 12.55 3.26 -4.31
N ASN A 302 11.71 2.24 -4.47
CA ASN A 302 10.95 1.66 -3.37
C ASN A 302 11.86 0.99 -2.33
N LYS A 303 12.86 0.21 -2.76
CA LYS A 303 13.86 -0.35 -1.83
C LYS A 303 14.58 0.73 -1.01
N GLU A 304 15.00 1.81 -1.66
CA GLU A 304 15.66 2.94 -1.00
C GLU A 304 14.71 3.59 0.03
N MET A 305 13.47 3.90 -0.36
CA MET A 305 12.45 4.44 0.54
C MET A 305 12.21 3.52 1.75
N VAL A 306 11.97 2.22 1.52
CA VAL A 306 11.74 1.25 2.60
C VAL A 306 12.94 1.17 3.54
N GLN A 307 14.16 1.15 3.01
CA GLN A 307 15.38 1.15 3.81
C GLN A 307 15.51 2.42 4.65
N ASN A 308 15.28 3.58 4.05
CA ASN A 308 15.36 4.88 4.72
C ASN A 308 14.34 5.02 5.86
N ILE A 309 13.08 4.63 5.62
CA ILE A 309 12.03 4.66 6.66
C ILE A 309 12.37 3.65 7.78
N LYS A 310 12.79 2.44 7.45
CA LYS A 310 13.20 1.43 8.45
C LYS A 310 14.43 1.87 9.26
N SER A 311 15.35 2.63 8.66
CA SER A 311 16.49 3.21 9.36
C SER A 311 16.05 4.26 10.39
N ALA A 312 15.15 5.18 10.01
CA ALA A 312 14.59 6.17 10.93
C ALA A 312 13.85 5.51 12.11
N ILE A 313 13.05 4.47 11.83
CA ILE A 313 12.35 3.70 12.86
C ILE A 313 13.36 3.02 13.80
N SER A 314 14.35 2.33 13.25
CA SER A 314 15.40 1.64 14.02
C SER A 314 16.17 2.59 14.94
N ALA A 315 16.51 3.79 14.47
CA ALA A 315 17.26 4.78 15.25
C ALA A 315 16.47 5.35 16.44
N SER A 316 15.14 5.19 16.46
CA SER A 316 14.28 5.73 17.51
C SER A 316 14.16 4.85 18.76
N ASN A 317 14.42 3.54 18.63
CA ASN A 317 14.18 2.52 19.68
C ASN A 317 12.75 2.50 20.27
N LYS A 318 11.77 3.11 19.60
CA LYS A 318 10.38 3.17 20.06
C LYS A 318 9.50 2.27 19.20
N PRO A 319 8.61 1.43 19.77
CA PRO A 319 7.71 0.61 18.99
C PRO A 319 6.83 1.43 18.02
N VAL A 320 6.93 1.11 16.73
CA VAL A 320 6.17 1.76 15.64
C VAL A 320 5.23 0.76 14.97
N LEU A 321 4.01 1.19 14.69
CA LEU A 321 3.13 0.53 13.73
C LEU A 321 3.24 1.26 12.39
N TYR A 322 3.39 0.54 11.29
CA TYR A 322 3.30 1.10 9.95
C TYR A 322 2.02 0.65 9.27
N VAL A 323 1.28 1.55 8.63
CA VAL A 323 0.00 1.27 7.97
C VAL A 323 0.01 1.75 6.53
N ALA A 324 -0.49 0.91 5.61
CA ALA A 324 -0.48 1.18 4.18
C ALA A 324 -1.60 0.49 3.39
N GLY A 325 -1.76 0.84 2.12
CA GLY A 325 -2.64 0.19 1.14
C GLY A 325 -1.81 -0.45 0.02
N HIS A 326 -2.09 -0.06 -1.22
CA HIS A 326 -1.37 -0.37 -2.47
C HIS A 326 -1.49 -1.82 -2.94
N ASP A 327 -1.12 -2.79 -2.09
CA ASP A 327 -1.48 -4.17 -2.36
C ASP A 327 -2.95 -4.37 -2.00
N HIS A 328 -3.74 -4.82 -2.97
CA HIS A 328 -5.19 -4.90 -2.83
C HIS A 328 -5.61 -6.13 -2.00
N GLY A 329 -5.37 -6.06 -0.69
CA GLY A 329 -5.67 -7.11 0.26
C GLY A 329 -5.56 -6.60 1.70
N LEU A 330 -5.78 -7.50 2.64
CA LEU A 330 -5.65 -7.22 4.07
C LEU A 330 -4.53 -8.11 4.63
N GLN A 331 -3.56 -7.52 5.32
CA GLN A 331 -2.44 -8.26 5.91
C GLN A 331 -2.04 -7.65 7.26
N VAL A 332 -1.69 -8.51 8.21
CA VAL A 332 -1.01 -8.13 9.47
C VAL A 332 0.33 -8.83 9.51
N LEU A 333 1.41 -8.07 9.35
CA LEU A 333 2.77 -8.60 9.27
C LEU A 333 3.59 -8.14 10.48
N ARG A 334 4.30 -9.07 11.12
CA ARG A 334 5.22 -8.78 12.21
C ARG A 334 6.49 -8.14 11.66
N GLY A 335 6.83 -6.96 12.15
CA GLY A 335 8.09 -6.32 11.81
C GLY A 335 9.26 -6.80 12.67
N LYS A 336 10.46 -6.31 12.35
CA LYS A 336 11.63 -6.43 13.21
C LYS A 336 11.68 -5.24 14.15
N ASP A 337 11.78 -5.50 15.45
CA ASP A 337 11.80 -4.44 16.46
C ASP A 337 12.87 -3.37 16.09
N PRO A 338 12.53 -2.08 16.18
CA PRO A 338 11.34 -1.50 16.81
C PRO A 338 10.12 -1.31 15.87
N LEU A 339 10.18 -1.73 14.61
CA LEU A 339 8.98 -1.83 13.76
C LEU A 339 8.16 -3.03 14.25
N ALA A 340 7.09 -2.77 15.02
CA ALA A 340 6.31 -3.82 15.64
C ALA A 340 5.46 -4.57 14.61
N TYR A 341 4.71 -3.83 13.79
CA TYR A 341 3.85 -4.41 12.76
C TYR A 341 3.76 -3.52 11.51
N VAL A 342 3.54 -4.17 10.38
CA VAL A 342 3.12 -3.56 9.12
C VAL A 342 1.69 -4.05 8.83
N LEU A 343 0.75 -3.12 8.72
CA LEU A 343 -0.65 -3.40 8.38
C LEU A 343 -0.89 -2.96 6.94
N VAL A 344 -1.33 -3.89 6.10
CA VAL A 344 -1.79 -3.60 4.73
C VAL A 344 -3.30 -3.65 4.72
N SER A 345 -3.95 -2.55 4.33
CA SER A 345 -5.41 -2.41 4.26
C SER A 345 -5.82 -1.82 2.90
N GLY A 346 -5.54 -2.52 1.81
CA GLY A 346 -5.84 -2.08 0.43
C GLY A 346 -7.12 -2.66 -0.16
N ALA A 347 -8.09 -3.02 0.69
CA ALA A 347 -9.30 -3.73 0.28
C ALA A 347 -10.55 -2.82 0.15
N GLY A 348 -10.36 -1.54 -0.13
CA GLY A 348 -11.44 -0.54 -0.18
C GLY A 348 -12.35 -0.64 -1.40
N ALA A 349 -12.00 -1.41 -2.44
CA ALA A 349 -12.77 -1.58 -3.67
C ALA A 349 -13.03 -3.06 -4.03
N GLU A 350 -14.27 -3.37 -4.45
CA GLU A 350 -14.75 -4.74 -4.71
C GLU A 350 -13.92 -5.50 -5.76
N LYS A 351 -13.67 -4.86 -6.91
CA LYS A 351 -13.14 -5.53 -8.11
C LYS A 351 -11.63 -5.62 -8.15
N LYS A 352 -10.95 -5.11 -7.12
CA LYS A 352 -9.51 -4.93 -7.10
C LYS A 352 -8.81 -5.92 -6.18
N ILE A 353 -9.54 -6.64 -5.33
CA ILE A 353 -8.96 -7.60 -4.37
C ILE A 353 -8.12 -8.65 -5.08
N THR A 354 -6.88 -8.79 -4.63
CA THR A 354 -5.90 -9.75 -5.10
C THR A 354 -5.65 -10.83 -4.06
N LYS A 355 -5.17 -11.99 -4.53
CA LYS A 355 -4.66 -13.03 -3.64
C LYS A 355 -3.32 -12.59 -3.06
N VAL A 356 -3.08 -13.00 -1.82
CA VAL A 356 -1.81 -12.79 -1.12
C VAL A 356 -1.25 -14.15 -0.67
N GLY A 357 0.07 -14.21 -0.56
CA GLY A 357 0.78 -15.29 0.11
C GLY A 357 0.87 -15.07 1.63
N HIS A 358 1.67 -15.88 2.30
CA HIS A 358 2.04 -15.70 3.69
C HIS A 358 3.49 -16.15 3.91
N GLY A 359 4.12 -15.63 4.96
CA GLY A 359 5.44 -16.04 5.46
C GLY A 359 5.44 -16.17 6.99
N ASP A 360 6.62 -16.40 7.56
CA ASP A 360 6.78 -16.58 9.02
C ASP A 360 6.34 -15.34 9.83
N ASP A 361 6.39 -14.16 9.20
CA ASP A 361 5.98 -12.87 9.72
C ASP A 361 4.47 -12.60 9.59
N THR A 362 3.72 -13.40 8.82
CA THR A 362 2.28 -13.19 8.63
C THR A 362 1.49 -13.63 9.86
N TYR A 363 0.63 -12.75 10.35
CA TYR A 363 -0.36 -13.02 11.40
C TYR A 363 -1.77 -13.17 10.83
N PHE A 364 -2.07 -12.38 9.80
CA PHE A 364 -3.30 -12.38 9.02
C PHE A 364 -2.97 -12.09 7.56
#